data_AF-A0A4Q6BD94-F1
#
_entry.id   AF-A0A4Q6BD94-F1
#
_cell.length_a   1.000
_cell.length_b   1.000
_cell.length_c   1.000
_cell.angle_alpha   90.00
_cell.angle_beta   90.00
_cell.angle_gamma   90.00
#
_symmetry.space_group_name_H-M   'P 1'
#
loop_
_entity.id
_entity.type
_entity.pdbx_description
1 polymer ?
#
loop_
_entity_poly.entity_id
_entity_poly.type
_entity_poly.pdbx_seq_one_letter_code
_entity_poly.pdbx_strand_id
1 'polypeptide(L)'
;MKSSTTAVLGISVILLSVMHSFIPTRRAASMKKQYPTDHHATHNMLVVGENTVYLSHLPMFQEVDAPPMPHRYQAIVEVAFHQQGSDPQNAYKKDRQGHSNITVYTINPAPFVLPALVSSGQQDEPLRSFSGSLFRGHLEKGGKRILMNIGVTVKQVVYFQKFDSLAKRPSQLEYLLFGRG
;
A
#
# COMPACT_ATOMS: atom_id res chain seq x y z
N MET A 1 67.37 -42.43 -66.82
CA MET A 1 66.44 -43.35 -67.52
C MET A 1 65.02 -42.86 -67.31
N LYS A 2 64.18 -43.10 -68.32
CA LYS A 2 62.93 -42.43 -68.69
C LYS A 2 61.73 -42.64 -67.74
N SER A 3 60.71 -41.81 -68.00
CA SER A 3 59.25 -42.05 -67.88
C SER A 3 58.61 -41.73 -66.51
N SER A 4 57.37 -41.26 -66.39
CA SER A 4 56.40 -40.64 -67.31
C SER A 4 55.22 -40.15 -66.45
N THR A 5 54.57 -39.10 -66.95
CA THR A 5 53.29 -38.48 -66.64
C THR A 5 52.18 -39.38 -66.05
N THR A 6 51.44 -38.90 -65.05
CA THR A 6 49.96 -38.94 -65.09
C THR A 6 49.36 -37.91 -64.13
N ALA A 7 48.52 -37.02 -64.67
CA ALA A 7 47.63 -36.15 -63.91
C ALA A 7 46.30 -36.89 -63.69
N VAL A 8 45.72 -36.76 -62.50
CA VAL A 8 44.32 -37.13 -62.22
C VAL A 8 43.66 -35.95 -61.51
N LEU A 9 42.63 -35.40 -62.14
CA LEU A 9 41.67 -34.47 -61.54
C LEU A 9 40.91 -35.20 -60.43
N GLY A 10 40.97 -34.67 -59.20
CA GLY A 10 40.11 -35.06 -58.08
C GLY A 10 39.14 -33.94 -57.75
N ILE A 11 37.85 -34.22 -57.95
CA ILE A 11 36.71 -33.34 -57.68
C ILE A 11 36.49 -33.17 -56.17
N SER A 12 36.13 -31.96 -55.77
CA SER A 12 35.63 -31.49 -54.46
C SER A 12 34.79 -32.47 -53.65
N VAL A 13 34.92 -32.43 -52.31
CA VAL A 13 33.83 -32.02 -51.39
C VAL A 13 34.47 -31.44 -50.12
N ILE A 14 34.36 -30.14 -49.89
CA ILE A 14 34.58 -29.56 -48.55
C ILE A 14 33.27 -29.78 -47.78
N LEU A 15 33.26 -30.71 -46.83
CA LEU A 15 32.20 -30.80 -45.84
C LEU A 15 32.35 -29.60 -44.88
N LEU A 16 31.54 -28.57 -45.07
CA LEU A 16 31.36 -27.51 -44.08
C LEU A 16 30.46 -28.06 -42.96
N SER A 17 31.04 -28.66 -41.94
CA SER A 17 30.32 -29.05 -40.73
C SER A 17 29.91 -27.79 -39.97
N VAL A 18 28.71 -27.27 -40.23
CA VAL A 18 28.08 -26.28 -39.36
C VAL A 18 27.57 -27.00 -38.12
N MET A 19 28.42 -27.07 -37.09
CA MET A 19 28.02 -27.40 -35.72
C MET A 19 27.04 -26.31 -35.24
N HIS A 20 25.75 -26.50 -35.48
CA HIS A 20 24.72 -25.73 -34.81
C HIS A 20 24.75 -26.13 -33.34
N SER A 21 25.40 -25.30 -32.53
CA SER A 21 25.27 -25.36 -31.09
C SER A 21 23.80 -25.12 -30.75
N PHE A 22 23.04 -26.19 -30.56
CA PHE A 22 21.73 -26.12 -29.91
C PHE A 22 22.01 -25.68 -28.47
N ILE A 23 21.98 -24.37 -28.24
CA ILE A 23 21.86 -23.82 -26.89
C ILE A 23 20.41 -24.09 -26.51
N PRO A 24 20.11 -25.00 -25.55
CA PRO A 24 18.77 -25.07 -25.03
C PRO A 24 18.57 -23.79 -24.22
N THR A 25 17.91 -22.79 -24.80
CA THR A 25 17.29 -21.73 -24.02
C THR A 25 16.22 -22.39 -23.15
N ARG A 26 16.62 -22.88 -21.97
CA ARG A 26 15.71 -23.00 -20.84
C ARG A 26 15.25 -21.59 -20.55
N ARG A 27 14.14 -21.19 -21.17
CA ARG A 27 13.29 -20.14 -20.64
C ARG A 27 12.86 -20.66 -19.28
N ALA A 28 13.57 -20.25 -18.23
CA ALA A 28 12.99 -20.23 -16.91
C ALA A 28 11.74 -19.36 -17.05
N ALA A 29 10.57 -20.00 -17.10
CA ALA A 29 9.32 -19.32 -16.85
C ALA A 29 9.44 -18.82 -15.41
N SER A 30 9.90 -17.58 -15.26
CA SER A 30 9.72 -16.82 -14.05
C SER A 30 8.21 -16.67 -13.91
N MET A 31 7.59 -17.59 -13.17
CA MET A 31 6.32 -17.28 -12.54
C MET A 31 6.63 -16.16 -11.55
N LYS A 32 6.58 -14.91 -12.02
CA LYS A 32 6.31 -13.79 -11.14
C LYS A 32 5.01 -14.19 -10.45
N LYS A 33 5.11 -14.59 -9.17
CA LYS A 33 3.97 -14.66 -8.28
C LYS A 33 3.39 -13.24 -8.29
N GLN A 34 2.39 -12.99 -9.13
CA GLN A 34 1.69 -11.72 -9.16
C GLN A 34 1.00 -11.64 -7.82
N TYR A 35 1.64 -10.94 -6.89
CA TYR A 35 1.00 -10.56 -5.65
C TYR A 35 -0.27 -9.78 -6.03
N PRO A 36 -1.43 -10.11 -5.46
CA PRO A 36 -2.66 -9.42 -5.81
C PRO A 36 -2.49 -7.92 -5.57
N THR A 37 -3.09 -7.15 -6.47
CA THR A 37 -3.39 -5.73 -6.28
C THR A 37 -4.04 -5.56 -4.90
N ASP A 38 -3.72 -4.47 -4.20
CA ASP A 38 -4.40 -4.15 -2.94
C ASP A 38 -5.92 -4.20 -3.11
N HIS A 39 -6.63 -4.71 -2.10
CA HIS A 39 -8.07 -4.95 -2.14
C HIS A 39 -8.79 -4.12 -1.07
N HIS A 40 -10.12 -4.01 -1.19
CA HIS A 40 -10.94 -3.27 -0.23
C HIS A 40 -10.85 -3.92 1.16
N ALA A 41 -10.54 -3.11 2.17
CA ALA A 41 -10.56 -3.52 3.56
C ALA A 41 -11.00 -2.35 4.46
N THR A 42 -11.35 -2.68 5.70
CA THR A 42 -11.71 -1.69 6.71
C THR A 42 -10.44 -1.22 7.43
N HIS A 43 -10.04 0.03 7.17
CA HIS A 43 -8.80 0.59 7.69
C HIS A 43 -9.06 1.43 8.94
N ASN A 44 -9.18 0.80 10.11
CA ASN A 44 -9.38 1.52 11.36
C ASN A 44 -8.25 2.53 11.62
N MET A 45 -8.60 3.72 12.10
CA MET A 45 -7.64 4.81 12.29
C MET A 45 -7.81 5.47 13.65
N LEU A 46 -6.70 5.88 14.25
CA LEU A 46 -6.66 6.78 15.39
C LEU A 46 -7.00 8.19 14.93
N VAL A 47 -7.84 8.89 15.69
CA VAL A 47 -8.19 10.30 15.45
C VAL A 47 -7.34 11.19 16.34
N VAL A 48 -6.55 12.05 15.71
CA VAL A 48 -5.61 12.97 16.35
C VAL A 48 -6.02 14.41 16.10
N GLY A 49 -5.89 15.26 17.11
CA GLY A 49 -6.28 16.67 17.04
C GLY A 49 -7.76 16.91 17.33
N GLU A 50 -8.11 18.19 17.53
CA GLU A 50 -9.46 18.64 17.88
C GLU A 50 -10.03 19.58 16.81
N ASN A 51 -9.35 20.69 16.53
CA ASN A 51 -9.78 21.67 15.52
C ASN A 51 -9.37 21.24 14.11
N THR A 52 -8.08 20.95 13.91
CA THR A 52 -7.59 20.22 12.74
C THR A 52 -7.53 18.75 13.11
N VAL A 53 -8.12 17.90 12.28
CA VAL A 53 -8.22 16.47 12.55
C VAL A 53 -7.33 15.69 11.60
N TYR A 54 -6.56 14.77 12.17
CA TYR A 54 -5.75 13.82 11.44
C TYR A 54 -6.23 12.40 11.73
N LEU A 55 -6.15 11.53 10.73
CA LEU A 55 -6.35 10.11 10.90
C LEU A 55 -5.02 9.39 10.71
N SER A 56 -4.60 8.64 11.72
CA SER A 56 -3.43 7.76 11.65
C SER A 56 -3.91 6.32 11.53
N HIS A 57 -3.65 5.69 10.40
CA HIS A 57 -4.00 4.29 10.15
C HIS A 57 -3.37 3.38 11.22
N LEU A 58 -4.13 2.37 11.69
CA LEU A 58 -3.66 1.32 12.59
C LEU A 58 -3.13 0.14 11.76
N PRO A 59 -1.81 -0.01 11.60
CA PRO A 59 -1.27 -1.04 10.73
C PRO A 59 -1.40 -2.43 11.36
N MET A 60 -1.53 -3.42 10.50
CA MET A 60 -1.40 -4.83 10.87
C MET A 60 -0.43 -5.48 9.90
N PHE A 61 0.31 -6.46 10.40
CA PHE A 61 1.31 -7.19 9.63
C PHE A 61 0.84 -8.61 9.34
N GLN A 62 1.43 -9.18 8.30
CA GLN A 62 1.07 -10.49 7.81
C GLN A 62 1.49 -11.59 8.78
N GLU A 63 0.67 -12.64 8.90
CA GLU A 63 1.13 -13.93 9.39
C GLU A 63 1.99 -14.64 8.32
N VAL A 64 2.87 -15.53 8.76
CA VAL A 64 3.69 -16.34 7.85
C VAL A 64 2.74 -17.15 6.94
N ASP A 65 3.04 -17.18 5.64
CA ASP A 65 2.29 -17.89 4.59
C ASP A 65 0.88 -17.37 4.22
N ALA A 66 0.42 -16.25 4.79
CA ALA A 66 -0.86 -15.63 4.40
C ALA A 66 -0.78 -14.78 3.09
N PRO A 67 -1.91 -14.38 2.48
CA PRO A 67 -1.92 -13.35 1.43
C PRO A 67 -1.42 -11.99 1.94
N PRO A 68 -0.97 -11.08 1.05
CA PRO A 68 -0.50 -9.74 1.44
C PRO A 68 -1.54 -8.97 2.26
N MET A 69 -1.15 -8.55 3.47
CA MET A 69 -2.02 -7.83 4.41
C MET A 69 -2.36 -6.42 3.87
N PRO A 70 -3.65 -6.04 3.66
CA PRO A 70 -4.02 -4.72 3.16
C PRO A 70 -3.65 -3.58 4.14
N HIS A 71 -3.35 -3.92 5.40
CA HIS A 71 -2.95 -3.01 6.47
C HIS A 71 -1.42 -2.74 6.55
N ARG A 72 -0.62 -3.20 5.59
CA ARG A 72 0.86 -3.04 5.59
C ARG A 72 1.34 -1.65 5.15
N TYR A 73 0.62 -0.60 5.53
CA TYR A 73 0.95 0.79 5.21
C TYR A 73 0.89 1.67 6.46
N GLN A 74 1.83 2.60 6.57
CA GLN A 74 1.73 3.75 7.45
C GLN A 74 1.08 4.89 6.67
N ALA A 75 -0.06 5.38 7.15
CA ALA A 75 -0.78 6.48 6.51
C ALA A 75 -1.24 7.49 7.56
N ILE A 76 -0.96 8.76 7.32
CA ILE A 76 -1.43 9.90 8.11
C ILE A 76 -2.08 10.89 7.15
N VAL A 77 -3.33 11.23 7.40
CA VAL A 77 -4.11 12.15 6.54
C VAL A 77 -4.76 13.24 7.37
N GLU A 78 -4.73 14.48 6.90
CA GLU A 78 -5.58 15.55 7.40
C GLU A 78 -6.98 15.40 6.79
N VAL A 79 -8.02 15.53 7.61
CA VAL A 79 -9.41 15.35 7.19
C VAL A 79 -10.34 16.41 7.73
N ALA A 80 -11.52 16.51 7.11
CA ALA A 80 -12.68 17.19 7.68
C ALA A 80 -13.89 16.25 7.68
N PHE A 81 -14.69 16.33 8.74
CA PHE A 81 -15.94 15.58 8.85
C PHE A 81 -17.13 16.39 8.31
N HIS A 82 -18.03 15.72 7.61
CA HIS A 82 -19.25 16.34 7.08
C HIS A 82 -20.42 15.37 7.05
N GLN A 83 -21.64 15.87 7.20
CA GLN A 83 -22.87 15.09 7.05
C GLN A 83 -24.03 16.04 6.77
N GLN A 84 -24.89 15.71 5.82
CA GLN A 84 -26.03 16.59 5.49
C GLN A 84 -26.93 16.79 6.71
N GLY A 85 -27.32 18.05 6.98
CA GLY A 85 -28.22 18.39 8.08
C GLY A 85 -27.60 18.31 9.48
N SER A 86 -26.28 18.12 9.60
CA SER A 86 -25.59 18.09 10.90
C SER A 86 -24.14 18.58 10.80
N ASP A 87 -23.51 18.84 11.94
CA ASP A 87 -22.11 19.26 12.02
C ASP A 87 -21.29 18.24 12.82
N PRO A 88 -20.83 17.15 12.17
CA PRO A 88 -20.06 16.11 12.85
C PRO A 88 -18.68 16.61 13.33
N GLN A 89 -18.13 17.66 12.70
CA GLN A 89 -16.86 18.25 13.13
C GLN A 89 -17.00 18.89 14.51
N ASN A 90 -18.03 19.71 14.71
CA ASN A 90 -18.32 20.33 15.99
C ASN A 90 -18.82 19.32 17.02
N ALA A 91 -19.59 18.30 16.61
CA ALA A 91 -20.03 17.25 17.51
C ALA A 91 -18.84 16.45 18.08
N TYR A 92 -17.86 16.08 17.24
CA TYR A 92 -16.62 15.46 17.68
C TYR A 92 -15.85 16.35 18.67
N LYS A 93 -15.67 17.63 18.33
CA LYS A 93 -14.98 18.60 19.18
C LYS A 93 -15.63 18.71 20.57
N LYS A 94 -16.95 18.90 20.62
CA LYS A 94 -17.71 18.97 21.88
C LYS A 94 -17.61 17.68 22.68
N ASP A 95 -17.67 16.53 22.02
CA ASP A 95 -17.52 15.25 22.71
C ASP A 95 -16.13 15.13 23.36
N ARG A 96 -15.07 15.49 22.64
CA ARG A 96 -13.69 15.47 23.17
C ARG A 96 -13.51 16.40 24.36
N GLN A 97 -14.03 17.62 24.27
CA GLN A 97 -13.97 18.61 25.35
C GLN A 97 -14.75 18.17 26.60
N GLY A 98 -15.90 17.51 26.41
CA GLY A 98 -16.72 16.98 27.51
C GLY A 98 -16.17 15.70 28.17
N HIS A 99 -15.14 15.07 27.59
CA HIS A 99 -14.56 13.81 28.07
C HIS A 99 -13.04 13.91 28.11
N SER A 100 -12.51 14.90 28.82
CA SER A 100 -11.06 15.20 28.91
C SER A 100 -10.21 14.05 29.47
N ASN A 101 -10.83 13.10 30.18
CA ASN A 101 -10.18 11.88 30.66
C ASN A 101 -9.98 10.81 29.57
N ILE A 102 -10.55 11.00 28.38
CA ILE A 102 -10.41 10.09 27.24
C ILE A 102 -9.37 10.63 26.27
N THR A 103 -8.27 9.89 26.15
CA THR A 103 -7.13 10.28 25.29
C THR A 103 -7.21 9.69 23.89
N VAL A 104 -8.01 8.64 23.69
CA VAL A 104 -8.10 7.88 22.45
C VAL A 104 -9.46 8.10 21.79
N TYR A 105 -9.44 8.41 20.51
CA TYR A 105 -10.60 8.39 19.62
C TYR A 105 -10.24 7.59 18.39
N THR A 106 -11.19 6.83 17.85
CA THR A 106 -10.97 5.99 16.67
C THR A 106 -12.10 6.13 15.67
N ILE A 107 -11.78 5.94 14.39
CA ILE A 107 -12.77 5.87 13.31
C ILE A 107 -12.72 4.50 12.67
N ASN A 108 -13.89 4.00 12.32
CA ASN A 108 -14.12 2.80 11.53
C ASN A 108 -14.69 3.22 10.16
N PRO A 109 -13.86 3.32 9.12
CA PRO A 109 -14.30 3.70 7.78
C PRO A 109 -15.08 2.57 7.08
N ALA A 110 -15.90 2.93 6.10
CA ALA A 110 -16.37 1.97 5.11
C ALA A 110 -15.17 1.38 4.33
N PRO A 111 -15.24 0.15 3.80
CA PRO A 111 -14.10 -0.49 3.14
C PRO A 111 -13.61 0.25 1.90
N PHE A 112 -12.29 0.47 1.79
CA PHE A 112 -11.63 1.05 0.62
C PHE A 112 -10.24 0.44 0.40
N VAL A 113 -9.61 0.72 -0.74
CA VAL A 113 -8.23 0.32 -1.03
C VAL A 113 -7.30 1.40 -0.47
N LEU A 114 -6.54 1.12 0.59
CA LEU A 114 -5.74 2.16 1.28
C LEU A 114 -4.77 2.95 0.37
N PRO A 115 -4.04 2.33 -0.59
CA PRO A 115 -3.23 3.06 -1.57
C PRO A 115 -3.99 4.01 -2.49
N ALA A 116 -5.32 3.90 -2.60
CA ALA A 116 -6.11 4.85 -3.38
C ALA A 116 -6.00 6.28 -2.83
N LEU A 117 -5.59 6.47 -1.55
CA LEU A 117 -5.34 7.80 -0.98
C LEU A 117 -4.26 8.61 -1.72
N VAL A 118 -3.31 7.93 -2.38
CA VAL A 118 -2.17 8.57 -3.05
C VAL A 118 -2.13 8.37 -4.56
N SER A 119 -3.02 7.56 -5.14
CA SER A 119 -3.01 7.10 -6.53
C SER A 119 -1.72 6.38 -6.95
N SER A 120 -1.86 5.13 -7.40
CA SER A 120 -0.73 4.30 -7.83
C SER A 120 -0.72 3.96 -9.32
N GLY A 121 -1.44 4.72 -10.17
CA GLY A 121 -1.57 4.44 -11.60
C GLY A 121 -1.71 5.69 -12.47
N GLN A 122 -1.40 5.57 -13.77
CA GLN A 122 -1.30 6.69 -14.72
C GLN A 122 -2.64 7.37 -15.08
N GLN A 123 -3.79 6.93 -14.53
CA GLN A 123 -5.12 7.48 -14.90
C GLN A 123 -6.17 7.57 -13.77
N ASP A 124 -5.86 7.24 -12.51
CA ASP A 124 -6.86 7.30 -11.43
C ASP A 124 -6.59 8.47 -10.46
N GLU A 125 -7.59 9.34 -10.28
CA GLU A 125 -7.56 10.41 -9.28
C GLU A 125 -7.54 9.83 -7.85
N PRO A 126 -6.80 10.43 -6.90
CA PRO A 126 -6.73 9.88 -5.56
C PRO A 126 -8.07 9.94 -4.84
N LEU A 127 -8.34 8.95 -3.99
CA LEU A 127 -9.51 8.92 -3.12
C LEU A 127 -9.51 10.16 -2.20
N ARG A 128 -10.45 11.08 -2.45
CA ARG A 128 -10.59 12.33 -1.67
C ARG A 128 -11.69 12.29 -0.62
N SER A 129 -12.53 11.25 -0.61
CA SER A 129 -13.55 11.11 0.43
C SER A 129 -13.94 9.65 0.65
N PHE A 130 -14.42 9.37 1.86
CA PHE A 130 -15.02 8.09 2.26
C PHE A 130 -15.99 8.33 3.41
N SER A 131 -16.79 7.33 3.80
CA SER A 131 -17.66 7.42 4.98
C SER A 131 -17.10 6.61 6.15
N GLY A 132 -17.57 6.88 7.37
CA GLY A 132 -17.17 6.12 8.54
C GLY A 132 -18.00 6.40 9.79
N SER A 133 -17.72 5.66 10.85
CA SER A 133 -18.29 5.87 12.18
C SER A 133 -17.21 6.22 13.19
N LEU A 134 -17.46 7.23 14.01
CA LEU A 134 -16.51 7.76 14.99
C LEU A 134 -16.82 7.23 16.39
N PHE A 135 -15.77 6.89 17.13
CA PHE A 135 -15.84 6.29 18.45
C PHE A 135 -15.02 7.11 19.44
N ARG A 136 -15.61 7.37 20.60
CA ARG A 136 -14.90 7.77 21.82
C ARG A 136 -14.26 6.53 22.45
N GLY A 137 -12.96 6.56 22.63
CA GLY A 137 -12.17 5.41 23.08
C GLY A 137 -11.69 4.53 21.93
N HIS A 138 -11.05 3.43 22.32
CA HIS A 138 -10.49 2.44 21.41
C HIS A 138 -11.59 1.49 20.93
N LEU A 139 -11.88 1.44 19.62
CA LEU A 139 -12.97 0.60 19.09
C LEU A 139 -12.82 -0.88 19.51
N GLU A 140 -11.61 -1.43 19.45
CA GLU A 140 -11.34 -2.85 19.77
C GLU A 140 -11.44 -3.16 21.27
N LYS A 141 -11.55 -2.14 22.14
CA LYS A 141 -11.67 -2.29 23.59
C LYS A 141 -13.01 -1.75 24.11
N GLY A 142 -14.05 -1.78 23.28
CA GLY A 142 -15.40 -1.36 23.66
C GLY A 142 -15.66 0.15 23.59
N GLY A 143 -14.95 0.86 22.71
CA GLY A 143 -15.19 2.29 22.47
C GLY A 143 -16.66 2.60 22.16
N LYS A 144 -17.15 3.74 22.65
CA LYS A 144 -18.52 4.18 22.45
C LYS A 144 -18.63 4.91 21.12
N ARG A 145 -19.46 4.41 20.19
CA ARG A 145 -19.79 5.13 18.96
C ARG A 145 -20.53 6.42 19.27
N ILE A 146 -20.06 7.54 18.72
CA ILE A 146 -20.62 8.88 18.93
C ILE A 146 -21.20 9.48 17.66
N LEU A 147 -20.69 9.09 16.49
CA LEU A 147 -21.20 9.49 15.18
C LEU A 147 -21.21 8.28 14.25
N MET A 148 -22.18 8.23 13.34
CA MET A 148 -22.38 7.11 12.42
C MET A 148 -22.56 7.63 10.99
N ASN A 149 -21.95 6.94 10.04
CA ASN A 149 -22.06 7.23 8.61
C ASN A 149 -21.73 8.69 8.24
N ILE A 150 -20.74 9.28 8.92
CA ILE A 150 -20.25 10.61 8.58
C ILE A 150 -19.38 10.52 7.33
N GLY A 151 -19.46 11.54 6.49
CA GLY A 151 -18.49 11.76 5.43
C GLY A 151 -17.16 12.27 5.99
N VAL A 152 -16.08 11.78 5.41
CA VAL A 152 -14.70 12.15 5.70
C VAL A 152 -14.10 12.65 4.39
N THR A 153 -13.74 13.92 4.34
CA THR A 153 -13.01 14.51 3.21
C THR A 153 -11.53 14.53 3.54
N VAL A 154 -10.70 13.92 2.69
CA VAL A 154 -9.23 13.99 2.77
C VAL A 154 -8.79 15.35 2.26
N LYS A 155 -8.20 16.16 3.15
CA LYS A 155 -7.65 17.47 2.83
C LYS A 155 -6.21 17.35 2.32
N GLN A 156 -5.43 16.48 2.97
CA GLN A 156 -4.03 16.26 2.63
C GLN A 156 -3.61 14.86 3.07
N VAL A 157 -2.75 14.22 2.27
CA VAL A 157 -1.97 13.07 2.73
C VAL A 157 -0.68 13.61 3.33
N VAL A 158 -0.56 13.52 4.66
CA VAL A 158 0.61 14.02 5.41
C VAL A 158 1.78 13.06 5.26
N TYR A 159 1.49 11.76 5.32
CA TYR A 159 2.49 10.72 5.16
C TYR A 159 1.85 9.45 4.63
N PHE A 160 2.54 8.78 3.70
CA PHE A 160 2.12 7.49 3.17
C PHE A 160 3.32 6.64 2.79
N GLN A 161 3.45 5.47 3.42
CA GLN A 161 4.53 4.55 3.10
C GLN A 161 4.06 3.11 3.27
N LYS A 162 4.43 2.26 2.31
CA LYS A 162 4.31 0.80 2.46
C LYS A 162 5.43 0.30 3.37
N PHE A 163 5.10 -0.54 4.34
CA PHE A 163 6.12 -1.20 5.15
C PHE A 163 6.90 -2.20 4.30
N ASP A 164 8.23 -2.14 4.42
CA ASP A 164 9.13 -3.13 3.85
C ASP A 164 9.40 -4.22 4.89
N SER A 165 8.98 -5.46 4.60
CA SER A 165 9.18 -6.60 5.48
C SER A 165 10.64 -7.02 5.63
N LEU A 166 11.52 -6.52 4.76
CA LEU A 166 12.96 -6.78 4.78
C LEU A 166 13.76 -5.60 5.34
N ALA A 167 13.09 -4.53 5.78
CA ALA A 167 13.75 -3.35 6.31
C ALA A 167 14.59 -3.70 7.54
N LYS A 168 15.80 -3.14 7.59
CA LYS A 168 16.64 -3.20 8.79
C LYS A 168 16.07 -2.27 9.85
N ARG A 169 16.08 -2.71 11.11
CA ARG A 169 15.72 -1.84 12.24
C ARG A 169 16.69 -0.66 12.29
N PRO A 170 16.20 0.59 12.40
CA PRO A 170 17.07 1.75 12.53
C PRO A 170 17.87 1.70 13.85
N SER A 171 19.06 2.30 13.85
CA SER A 171 19.93 2.35 15.03
C SER A 171 19.38 3.26 16.15
N GLN A 172 18.40 4.10 15.83
CA GLN A 172 17.71 4.99 16.75
C GLN A 172 16.22 5.04 16.43
N LEU A 173 15.43 5.52 17.38
CA LEU A 173 13.99 5.68 17.21
C LEU A 173 13.69 7.00 16.49
N GLU A 174 12.90 6.91 15.43
CA GLU A 174 12.49 8.05 14.62
C GLU A 174 10.98 8.27 14.75
N TYR A 175 10.57 9.53 14.77
CA TYR A 175 9.18 9.94 14.90
C TYR A 175 8.79 10.89 13.77
N LEU A 176 7.56 10.75 13.31
CA LEU A 176 6.93 11.76 12.44
C LEU A 176 6.31 12.82 13.35
N LEU A 177 6.83 14.05 13.29
CA LEU A 177 6.21 15.21 13.91
C LEU A 177 5.25 15.84 12.89
N PHE A 178 3.96 15.89 13.21
CA PHE A 178 2.94 16.48 12.36
C PHE A 178 1.88 17.20 13.20
N GLY A 179 1.16 18.11 12.57
CA GLY A 179 0.11 18.90 13.20
C GLY A 179 0.16 20.38 12.77
N ARG A 180 -0.88 21.13 13.13
CA ARG A 180 -0.85 22.58 13.14
C ARG A 180 -0.58 22.99 14.58
N GLY A 181 0.63 23.51 14.84
CA GLY A 181 1.16 23.84 16.16
C GLY A 181 0.23 24.66 17.02
#